data_AF-A0A8B7JVS6-F1
#
_entry.id   AF-A0A8B7JVS6-F1
#
_cell.length_a   1.000
_cell.length_b   1.000
_cell.length_c   1.000
_cell.angle_alpha   90.00
_cell.angle_beta   90.00
_cell.angle_gamma   90.00
#
_symmetry.space_group_name_H-M   'P 1'
#
loop_
_entity.id
_entity.type
_entity.pdbx_description
1 polymer ?
#
loop_
_entity_poly.entity_id
_entity_poly.type
_entity_poly.pdbx_seq_one_letter_code
_entity_poly.pdbx_strand_id
1 'polypeptide(L)'
;MFPQEFIIGFPMRVKISKVTIQCYLVRTLRIERSVSKEPVDFEQCVEKDLQYTEGELQTEEFPLPDFQATYLRFIIKSAFDHFVSVHRVMAEGIAENT
;
A
#
# COMPACT_ATOMS: atom_id res chain seq x y z
N MET A 1 -13.39 -4.11 -12.27
CA MET A 1 -14.37 -3.29 -11.51
C MET A 1 -13.58 -2.68 -10.35
N PHE A 2 -13.57 -1.35 -10.24
CA PHE A 2 -12.75 -0.58 -9.28
C PHE A 2 -13.65 0.42 -8.54
N PRO A 3 -13.37 0.77 -7.26
CA PRO A 3 -12.17 0.43 -6.50
C PRO A 3 -12.13 -1.01 -5.97
N GLN A 4 -10.94 -1.54 -5.75
CA GLN A 4 -10.69 -2.77 -4.99
C GLN A 4 -9.68 -2.48 -3.88
N GLU A 5 -9.77 -3.22 -2.78
CA GLU A 5 -8.90 -3.00 -1.62
C GLU A 5 -8.49 -4.28 -0.91
N PHE A 6 -7.37 -4.18 -0.20
CA PHE A 6 -6.90 -5.20 0.73
C PHE A 6 -6.15 -4.54 1.89
N ILE A 7 -6.09 -5.26 3.01
CA ILE A 7 -5.48 -4.78 4.25
C ILE A 7 -4.36 -5.73 4.66
N ILE A 8 -3.21 -5.17 5.03
CA ILE A 8 -2.10 -5.87 5.66
C ILE A 8 -2.04 -5.44 7.11
N GLY A 9 -2.22 -6.39 8.03
CA GLY A 9 -2.04 -6.17 9.46
C GLY A 9 -0.66 -6.61 9.95
N PHE A 10 -0.08 -5.83 10.85
CA PHE A 10 1.14 -6.18 11.57
C PHE A 10 0.78 -6.66 12.98
N PRO A 11 1.53 -7.61 13.57
CA PRO A 11 1.24 -8.14 14.90
C PRO A 11 1.42 -7.10 16.02
N MET A 12 2.15 -6.03 15.75
CA MET A 12 2.35 -4.89 16.65
C MET A 12 2.54 -3.62 15.82
N ARG A 13 2.56 -2.45 16.48
CA ARG A 13 2.80 -1.17 15.81
C ARG A 13 4.22 -1.15 15.22
N VAL A 14 4.32 -0.79 13.96
CA VAL A 14 5.60 -0.70 13.23
C VAL A 14 5.83 0.74 12.80
N LYS A 15 7.03 1.28 13.06
CA LYS A 15 7.51 2.50 12.42
C LYS A 15 8.06 2.14 11.04
N ILE A 16 7.21 2.28 10.02
CA ILE A 16 7.49 1.96 8.62
C ILE A 16 8.28 3.11 8.02
N SER A 17 9.38 2.82 7.33
CA SER A 17 10.20 3.81 6.63
C SER A 17 9.96 3.81 5.12
N LYS A 18 9.57 2.66 4.56
CA LYS A 18 9.31 2.50 3.12
C LYS A 18 8.29 1.40 2.85
N VAL A 19 7.44 1.62 1.85
CA VAL A 19 6.62 0.58 1.24
C VAL A 19 7.01 0.44 -0.23
N THR A 20 7.23 -0.79 -0.68
CA THR A 20 7.46 -1.12 -2.09
C THR A 20 6.35 -2.04 -2.57
N ILE A 21 5.72 -1.70 -3.69
CA ILE A 21 4.71 -2.54 -4.35
C ILE A 21 5.19 -2.95 -5.74
N GLN A 22 5.02 -4.23 -6.05
CA GLN A 22 5.14 -4.77 -7.40
C GLN A 22 3.76 -5.17 -7.89
N CYS A 23 3.31 -4.59 -9.00
CA CYS A 23 1.97 -4.78 -9.53
C CYS A 23 1.96 -4.73 -11.06
N TYR A 24 0.81 -5.02 -11.66
CA TYR A 24 0.60 -4.99 -13.10
C TYR A 24 -0.72 -4.31 -13.43
N LEU A 25 -0.67 -3.38 -14.40
CA LEU A 25 -1.78 -2.59 -14.92
C LEU A 25 -2.54 -1.73 -13.88
N VAL A 26 -1.96 -1.49 -12.71
CA VAL A 26 -2.53 -0.57 -11.71
C VAL A 26 -2.28 0.86 -12.18
N ARG A 27 -3.33 1.69 -12.23
CA ARG A 27 -3.20 3.11 -12.59
C ARG A 27 -3.17 3.98 -11.35
N THR A 28 -4.26 4.06 -10.59
CA THR A 28 -4.31 4.89 -9.38
C THR A 28 -4.29 4.00 -8.13
N LEU A 29 -3.28 4.16 -7.29
CA LEU A 29 -3.14 3.48 -6.00
C LEU A 29 -3.22 4.49 -4.85
N ARG A 30 -4.01 4.16 -3.83
CA ARG A 30 -4.01 4.86 -2.54
C ARG A 30 -3.52 3.93 -1.44
N ILE A 31 -2.69 4.47 -0.56
CA ILE A 31 -2.26 3.83 0.69
C ILE A 31 -2.85 4.62 1.85
N GLU A 32 -3.57 3.92 2.71
CA GLU A 32 -4.07 4.42 3.98
C GLU A 32 -3.45 3.63 5.13
N ARG A 33 -3.44 4.20 6.34
CA ARG A 33 -2.88 3.56 7.53
C ARG A 33 -3.86 3.60 8.68
N SER A 34 -3.73 2.66 9.61
CA SER A 34 -4.33 2.74 10.92
C SER A 34 -3.32 2.34 11.99
N VAL A 35 -3.37 3.02 13.14
CA VAL A 35 -2.59 2.70 14.35
C VAL A 35 -3.45 2.09 15.46
N SER A 36 -4.74 1.83 15.16
CA SER A 36 -5.70 1.21 16.05
C SER A 36 -5.40 -0.27 16.28
N LYS A 37 -6.05 -0.87 17.29
CA LYS A 37 -5.95 -2.32 17.57
C LYS A 37 -6.77 -3.19 16.61
N GLU A 38 -7.72 -2.57 15.92
CA GLU A 38 -8.59 -3.17 14.91
C GLU A 38 -8.39 -2.45 13.57
N PRO A 39 -8.72 -3.06 12.42
CA PRO A 39 -8.57 -2.45 11.10
C PRO A 39 -9.67 -1.41 10.83
N VAL A 40 -9.63 -0.31 11.59
CA VAL A 40 -10.57 0.82 11.55
C VAL A 40 -9.81 2.15 11.57
N ASP A 41 -10.51 3.27 11.42
CA ASP A 41 -9.95 4.63 11.53
C ASP A 41 -8.75 4.87 10.59
N PHE A 42 -8.90 4.44 9.33
CA PHE A 42 -7.85 4.61 8.33
C PHE A 42 -7.67 6.09 7.93
N GLU A 43 -6.42 6.53 7.92
CA GLU A 43 -5.99 7.84 7.46
C GLU A 43 -5.36 7.72 6.07
N GLN A 44 -5.82 8.53 5.11
CA GLN A 44 -5.18 8.60 3.80
C GLN A 44 -3.75 9.15 3.93
N CYS A 45 -2.78 8.40 3.41
CA CYS A 45 -1.37 8.78 3.51
C CYS A 45 -0.80 9.19 2.17
N VAL A 46 -1.03 8.38 1.13
CA VAL A 46 -0.51 8.61 -0.22
C VAL A 46 -1.58 8.23 -1.23
N GLU A 47 -1.72 9.02 -2.28
CA GLU A 47 -2.41 8.64 -3.51
C GLU A 47 -1.49 8.97 -4.69
N LYS A 48 -1.29 8.00 -5.59
CA LYS A 48 -0.36 8.13 -6.71
C LYS A 48 -0.93 7.46 -7.95
N ASP A 49 -0.79 8.15 -9.08
CA ASP A 49 -0.91 7.54 -10.40
C ASP A 49 0.42 6.91 -10.81
N LEU A 50 0.40 5.62 -11.08
CA LEU A 50 1.54 4.82 -11.51
C LEU A 50 1.71 4.93 -13.02
N GLN A 51 2.95 4.76 -13.49
CA GLN A 51 3.23 4.74 -14.92
C GLN A 51 2.85 3.39 -15.52
N TYR A 52 2.30 3.42 -16.74
CA TYR A 52 2.10 2.21 -17.52
C TYR A 52 3.45 1.64 -17.95
N THR A 53 3.65 0.34 -17.74
CA THR A 53 4.82 -0.42 -18.21
C THR A 53 4.33 -1.49 -19.17
N GLU A 54 4.78 -1.45 -20.43
CA GLU A 54 4.34 -2.39 -21.45
C GLU A 54 4.96 -3.77 -21.21
N GLY A 55 4.13 -4.78 -20.95
CA GLY A 55 4.57 -6.18 -20.78
C GLY A 55 5.38 -6.47 -19.50
N GLU A 56 5.62 -5.48 -18.64
CA GLU A 56 6.47 -5.60 -17.45
C GLU A 56 5.72 -5.20 -16.16
N LEU A 57 6.24 -5.65 -15.01
CA LEU A 57 5.73 -5.27 -13.70
C LEU A 57 6.10 -3.83 -13.36
N GLN A 58 5.12 -3.10 -12.82
CA GLN A 58 5.31 -1.79 -12.20
C GLN A 58 5.92 -2.02 -10.81
N THR A 59 7.08 -1.40 -10.54
CA THR A 59 7.69 -1.38 -9.20
C THR A 59 7.69 0.05 -8.68
N GLU A 60 6.97 0.27 -7.58
CA GLU A 60 6.78 1.60 -7.00
C GLU A 60 7.23 1.61 -5.56
N GLU A 61 8.04 2.62 -5.22
CA GLU A 61 8.55 2.85 -3.88
C GLU A 61 7.90 4.09 -3.27
N PHE A 62 7.49 3.96 -2.02
CA PHE A 62 6.89 5.00 -1.21
C PHE A 62 7.75 5.21 0.04
N PRO A 63 8.63 6.22 0.05
CA PRO A 63 9.29 6.65 1.28
C PRO A 63 8.26 7.25 2.24
N LEU A 64 8.23 6.78 3.47
CA LEU A 64 7.23 7.14 4.48
C LEU A 64 7.93 7.55 5.79
N PRO A 65 8.59 8.73 5.86
CA PRO A 65 9.23 9.18 7.09
C PRO A 65 8.17 9.42 8.18
N ASP A 66 8.51 9.06 9.42
CA ASP A 66 7.65 9.19 10.61
C ASP A 66 6.26 8.56 10.47
N PHE A 67 6.21 7.43 9.76
CA PHE A 67 4.99 6.68 9.53
C PHE A 67 4.89 5.50 10.50
N GLN A 68 3.84 5.48 11.32
CA GLN A 68 3.50 4.32 12.15
C GLN A 68 2.23 3.67 11.64
N ALA A 69 2.18 2.34 11.67
CA ALA A 69 0.97 1.59 11.36
C ALA A 69 0.92 0.25 12.10
N THR A 70 -0.31 -0.12 12.49
CA THR A 70 -0.70 -1.50 12.80
C THR A 70 -1.37 -2.13 11.57
N TYR A 71 -2.02 -1.33 10.73
CA TYR A 71 -2.64 -1.77 9.48
C TYR A 71 -2.30 -0.82 8.33
N LEU A 72 -2.02 -1.39 7.16
CA LEU A 72 -1.97 -0.70 5.88
C LEU A 72 -3.16 -1.13 5.03
N ARG A 73 -3.87 -0.17 4.44
CA ARG A 73 -4.92 -0.42 3.45
C ARG A 73 -4.46 0.07 2.10
N PHE A 74 -4.50 -0.82 1.12
CA PHE A 74 -4.18 -0.51 -0.27
C PHE A 74 -5.47 -0.48 -1.05
N ILE A 75 -5.76 0.64 -1.72
CA ILE A 75 -6.96 0.84 -2.52
C ILE A 75 -6.54 1.09 -3.97
N ILE A 76 -6.83 0.14 -4.85
CA ILE A 76 -6.67 0.27 -6.29
C ILE A 76 -7.90 1.00 -6.83
N LYS A 77 -7.77 2.30 -7.06
CA LYS A 77 -8.87 3.17 -7.49
C LYS A 77 -9.14 3.07 -8.99
N SER A 78 -8.12 2.78 -9.80
CA SER A 78 -8.25 2.64 -11.24
C SER A 78 -7.13 1.77 -11.85
N ALA A 79 -7.30 1.35 -13.09
CA ALA A 79 -6.39 0.48 -13.83
C ALA A 79 -6.14 0.94 -15.26
N PHE A 80 -5.14 0.35 -15.91
CA PHE A 80 -4.85 0.53 -17.34
C PHE A 80 -5.66 -0.44 -18.23
N ASP A 81 -6.18 -1.53 -17.67
CA ASP A 81 -7.06 -2.49 -18.34
C ASP A 81 -8.13 -3.02 -17.36
N HIS A 82 -8.93 -4.00 -17.78
CA HIS A 82 -10.02 -4.58 -17.01
C HIS A 82 -9.57 -5.32 -15.75
N PHE A 83 -8.35 -5.86 -15.76
CA PHE A 83 -7.74 -6.62 -14.67
C PHE A 83 -6.41 -6.02 -14.24
N VAL A 84 -6.11 -6.20 -12.95
CA VAL A 84 -4.82 -5.86 -12.34
C VAL A 84 -4.33 -7.02 -11.51
N SER A 85 -3.06 -7.02 -11.19
CA SER A 85 -2.49 -7.92 -10.17
C SER A 85 -1.54 -7.16 -9.26
N VAL A 86 -1.57 -7.51 -7.98
CA VAL A 86 -0.54 -7.13 -7.01
C VAL A 86 0.29 -8.38 -6.74
N HIS A 87 1.57 -8.32 -7.10
CA HIS A 87 2.48 -9.47 -7.02
C HIS A 87 3.20 -9.51 -5.68
N ARG A 88 3.59 -8.35 -5.17
CA ARG A 88 4.35 -8.24 -3.93
C ARG A 88 4.11 -6.90 -3.26
N VAL A 89 3.97 -6.93 -1.94
CA VAL A 89 4.05 -5.75 -1.08
C VAL A 89 5.14 -6.00 -0.06
N MET A 90 6.05 -5.03 0.09
CA MET A 90 7.09 -5.03 1.11
C MET A 90 6.93 -3.78 1.96
N ALA A 91 6.86 -3.95 3.28
CA ALA A 91 6.89 -2.86 4.23
C ALA A 91 8.19 -2.99 5.05
N GLU A 92 9.07 -2.01 4.91
CA GLU A 92 10.32 -1.92 5.66
C GLU A 92 10.11 -1.01 6.87
N GLY A 93 10.51 -1.47 8.05
CA GLY A 93 10.29 -0.72 9.28
C GLY A 93 10.84 -1.42 10.52
N ILE A 94 10.75 -0.73 11.65
CA ILE A 94 11.16 -1.24 12.97
C ILE A 94 9.90 -1.43 13.81
N ALA A 95 9.74 -2.63 14.37
CA ALA A 95 8.66 -2.92 15.30
C ALA A 95 8.90 -2.16 16.61
N GLU A 96 7.88 -1.49 17.13
CA GLU A 96 7.98 -0.80 18.42
C GLU A 96 7.86 -1.85 19.53
N ASN A 97 8.98 -2.20 20.16
CA ASN A 97 8.98 -3.01 21.38
C ASN A 97 8.21 -2.24 22.46
N THR A 98 7.05 -2.77 22.84
CA THR A 98 6.23 -2.22 23.93
C THR A 98 6.79 -2.67 25.28
#